data_AF-A0A9P7V0E6-F1
#
_entry.id   AF-A0A9P7V0E6-F1
#
_cell.length_a   1.000
_cell.length_b   1.000
_cell.length_c   1.000
_cell.angle_alpha   90.00
_cell.angle_beta   90.00
_cell.angle_gamma   90.00
#
_symmetry.space_group_name_H-M   'P 1'
#
loop_
_entity.id
_entity.type
_entity.pdbx_description
1 polymer ?
#
loop_
_entity_poly.entity_id
_entity_poly.type
_entity_poly.pdbx_seq_one_letter_code
_entity_poly.pdbx_strand_id
1 'polypeptide(L)'
;MLPVDPDFGFPHCDDAPSAIDWDRMTSFLSDVKRTGFLPSNHQSYANLLESPEVVPIDDHKLIPEWKTQSKNLALQHLEKYGEKLVWVLVDGFLLYWDEVRAKVYSLTRLRGPMHHAIMERLVSSLDVRFFLRVPEDLARARREARVYHTPEGYIWHDPPQYWERAAWPGYIQAHKHMFEDGDVTNGQLSGKVEELVLIESTEVVMTDMVKRVMEKVLNVSAGVGSKRCMN
;
A
#
# COMPACT_ATOMS: atom_id res chain seq x y z
N MET A 1 -15.46 15.05 -5.17
CA MET A 1 -14.48 16.12 -5.43
C MET A 1 -13.34 15.95 -4.46
N LEU A 2 -12.10 16.06 -4.94
CA LEU A 2 -10.94 16.08 -4.07
C LEU A 2 -10.95 17.33 -3.18
N PRO A 3 -10.49 17.25 -1.92
CA PRO A 3 -10.33 18.40 -1.05
C PRO A 3 -9.38 19.43 -1.69
N VAL A 4 -9.75 20.70 -1.62
CA VAL A 4 -8.90 21.81 -2.06
C VAL A 4 -7.99 22.19 -0.91
N ASP A 5 -6.69 22.25 -1.18
CA ASP A 5 -5.70 22.71 -0.23
C ASP A 5 -6.01 24.18 0.15
N PRO A 6 -6.17 24.50 1.44
CA PRO A 6 -6.55 25.84 1.87
C PRO A 6 -5.45 26.89 1.64
N ASP A 7 -4.18 26.47 1.59
CA ASP A 7 -3.03 27.35 1.41
C ASP A 7 -2.71 27.59 -0.06
N PHE A 8 -2.98 26.60 -0.93
CA PHE A 8 -2.62 26.68 -2.35
C PHE A 8 -3.79 26.83 -3.32
N GLY A 9 -5.02 26.55 -2.89
CA GLY A 9 -6.24 26.77 -3.68
C GLY A 9 -6.45 25.79 -4.83
N PHE A 10 -5.74 24.65 -4.85
CA PHE A 10 -5.94 23.56 -5.81
C PHE A 10 -6.29 22.24 -5.11
N PRO A 11 -6.96 21.29 -5.80
CA PRO A 11 -7.21 19.97 -5.23
C PRO A 11 -5.91 19.22 -4.89
N HIS A 12 -5.82 18.61 -3.72
CA HIS A 12 -4.62 17.91 -3.26
C HIS A 12 -4.86 16.40 -3.19
N CYS A 13 -4.45 15.68 -4.23
CA CYS A 13 -4.63 14.21 -4.32
C CYS A 13 -3.57 13.41 -3.56
N ASP A 14 -2.53 14.08 -3.05
CA ASP A 14 -1.41 13.49 -2.31
C ASP A 14 -1.41 13.88 -0.80
N ASP A 15 -2.49 14.52 -0.31
CA ASP A 15 -2.69 14.81 1.11
C ASP A 15 -3.21 13.57 1.83
N ALA A 16 -2.32 12.79 2.43
CA ALA A 16 -2.68 11.52 3.06
C ALA A 16 -3.92 11.58 3.98
N PRO A 17 -4.07 12.58 4.90
CA PRO A 17 -5.27 12.76 5.70
C PRO A 17 -6.60 12.78 4.95
N SER A 18 -6.65 13.40 3.77
CA SER A 18 -7.91 13.74 3.10
C SER A 18 -8.09 13.07 1.72
N ALA A 19 -7.01 12.60 1.10
CA ALA A 19 -7.02 11.93 -0.19
C ALA A 19 -7.59 10.51 -0.13
N ILE A 20 -7.56 9.87 1.05
CA ILE A 20 -8.08 8.52 1.26
C ILE A 20 -9.16 8.56 2.35
N ASP A 21 -10.32 7.97 2.05
CA ASP A 21 -11.30 7.62 3.07
C ASP A 21 -10.78 6.40 3.85
N TRP A 22 -9.99 6.67 4.89
CA TRP A 22 -9.27 5.66 5.66
C TRP A 22 -10.21 4.66 6.35
N ASP A 23 -11.34 5.13 6.88
CA ASP A 23 -12.28 4.26 7.59
C ASP A 23 -12.98 3.30 6.60
N ARG A 24 -13.29 3.78 5.39
CA ARG A 24 -13.78 2.91 4.31
C ARG A 24 -12.72 1.95 3.82
N MET A 25 -11.46 2.39 3.66
CA MET A 25 -10.34 1.55 3.20
C MET A 25 -10.04 0.41 4.19
N THR A 26 -9.94 0.70 5.49
CA THR A 26 -9.68 -0.31 6.52
C THR A 26 -10.83 -1.29 6.64
N SER A 27 -12.08 -0.81 6.62
CA SER A 27 -13.27 -1.68 6.62
C SER A 27 -13.30 -2.60 5.41
N PHE A 28 -13.01 -2.07 4.21
CA PHE A 28 -12.94 -2.84 2.98
C PHE A 28 -11.89 -3.95 3.05
N LEU A 29 -10.67 -3.64 3.47
CA LEU A 29 -9.59 -4.63 3.54
C LEU A 29 -9.81 -5.67 4.65
N SER A 30 -10.39 -5.27 5.78
CA SER A 30 -10.84 -6.20 6.82
C SER A 30 -11.86 -7.21 6.28
N ASP A 31 -12.85 -6.74 5.52
CA ASP A 31 -13.84 -7.61 4.89
C ASP A 31 -13.23 -8.54 3.83
N VAL A 32 -12.30 -8.03 3.02
CA VAL A 32 -11.57 -8.85 2.05
C VAL A 32 -10.71 -9.89 2.76
N LYS A 33 -10.01 -9.53 3.84
CA LYS A 33 -9.19 -10.47 4.62
C LYS A 33 -10.02 -11.55 5.30
N ARG A 34 -11.23 -11.21 5.76
CA ARG A 34 -12.17 -12.15 6.38
C ARG A 34 -12.86 -13.07 5.38
N THR A 35 -13.23 -12.56 4.20
CA THR A 35 -14.07 -13.30 3.25
C THR A 35 -13.29 -13.92 2.09
N GLY A 36 -12.13 -13.35 1.74
CA GLY A 36 -11.38 -13.69 0.53
C GLY A 36 -12.02 -13.19 -0.76
N PHE A 37 -13.06 -12.34 -0.68
CA PHE A 37 -13.78 -11.82 -1.84
C PHE A 37 -13.82 -10.29 -1.82
N LEU A 38 -13.76 -9.68 -3.00
CA LEU A 38 -14.08 -8.28 -3.16
C LEU A 38 -15.61 -8.10 -2.99
N PRO A 39 -16.08 -7.03 -2.32
CA PRO A 39 -17.48 -6.68 -2.26
C PRO A 39 -18.13 -6.62 -3.66
N SER A 40 -19.39 -7.04 -3.78
CA SER A 40 -20.09 -7.09 -5.07
C SER A 40 -20.30 -5.72 -5.72
N ASN A 41 -20.28 -4.65 -4.93
CA ASN A 41 -20.35 -3.26 -5.37
C ASN A 41 -18.97 -2.64 -5.65
N HIS A 42 -17.88 -3.42 -5.60
CA HIS A 42 -16.56 -2.92 -5.93
C HIS A 42 -16.46 -2.58 -7.42
N GLN A 43 -16.09 -1.35 -7.72
CA GLN A 43 -15.84 -0.89 -9.09
C GLN A 43 -14.34 -0.80 -9.31
N SER A 44 -13.84 -1.49 -10.34
CA SER A 44 -12.46 -1.36 -10.80
C SER A 44 -12.35 -0.20 -11.78
N TYR A 45 -11.32 0.63 -11.58
CA TYR A 45 -10.92 1.70 -12.51
C TYR A 45 -9.59 1.37 -13.20
N ALA A 46 -9.17 0.10 -13.20
CA ALA A 46 -7.90 -0.33 -13.79
C ALA A 46 -7.81 -0.02 -15.30
N ASN A 47 -8.95 0.10 -15.98
CA ASN A 47 -9.04 0.51 -17.39
C ASN A 47 -8.62 1.97 -17.64
N LEU A 48 -8.52 2.80 -16.59
CA LEU A 48 -8.04 4.18 -16.68
C LEU A 48 -6.52 4.28 -16.56
N LEU A 49 -5.86 3.21 -16.11
CA LEU A 49 -4.41 3.16 -16.04
C LEU A 49 -3.90 2.90 -17.47
N GLU A 50 -3.28 3.91 -18.07
CA GLU A 50 -2.43 3.65 -19.24
C GLU A 50 -1.35 2.67 -18.81
N SER A 51 -1.19 1.58 -19.55
CA SER A 51 -0.11 0.63 -19.27
C SER A 51 1.21 1.36 -19.53
N PRO A 52 2.01 1.69 -18.49
CA PRO A 52 3.33 2.24 -18.76
C PRO A 52 4.14 1.22 -19.56
N GLU A 53 5.18 1.71 -20.22
CA GLU A 53 6.18 0.87 -20.86
C GLU A 53 6.60 -0.23 -19.86
N VAL A 54 6.32 -1.50 -20.21
CA VAL A 54 6.55 -2.63 -19.31
C VAL A 54 8.05 -2.73 -19.06
N VAL A 55 8.47 -2.61 -17.80
CA VAL A 55 9.86 -2.87 -17.42
C VAL A 55 10.16 -4.33 -17.75
N PRO A 56 11.07 -4.62 -18.69
CA PRO A 56 11.30 -5.98 -19.14
C PRO A 56 11.83 -6.82 -17.99
N ILE A 57 11.17 -7.95 -17.76
CA ILE A 57 11.62 -9.04 -16.90
C ILE A 57 11.77 -10.28 -17.77
N ASP A 58 12.67 -11.21 -17.40
CA ASP A 58 12.75 -12.54 -18.04
C ASP A 58 11.48 -13.35 -17.71
N ASP A 59 10.44 -13.08 -18.49
CA ASP A 59 9.11 -13.67 -18.38
C ASP A 59 9.06 -15.14 -18.81
N HIS A 60 10.07 -15.61 -19.55
CA HIS A 60 10.17 -16.99 -20.01
C HIS A 60 10.48 -17.99 -18.90
N LYS A 61 11.17 -17.55 -17.83
CA LYS A 61 11.53 -18.42 -16.69
C LYS A 61 10.91 -17.97 -15.38
N LEU A 62 11.04 -16.69 -15.05
CA LEU A 62 10.69 -16.17 -13.73
C LEU A 62 9.20 -16.33 -13.43
N ILE A 63 8.34 -15.94 -14.38
CA ILE A 63 6.88 -15.98 -14.20
C ILE A 63 6.37 -17.43 -14.11
N PRO A 64 6.73 -18.35 -15.02
CA PRO A 64 6.33 -19.76 -14.92
C PRO A 64 6.74 -20.43 -13.62
N GLU A 65 7.95 -20.13 -13.13
CA GLU A 65 8.47 -20.67 -11.88
C GLU A 65 7.62 -20.23 -10.68
N TRP A 66 7.41 -18.92 -10.50
CA TRP A 66 6.59 -18.41 -9.40
C TRP A 66 5.13 -18.83 -9.50
N LYS A 67 4.59 -18.96 -10.72
CA LYS A 67 3.25 -19.50 -10.94
C LYS A 67 3.14 -20.95 -10.50
N THR A 68 4.18 -21.75 -10.72
CA THR A 68 4.23 -23.15 -10.29
C THR A 68 4.31 -23.24 -8.77
N GLN A 69 5.23 -22.49 -8.16
CA GLN A 69 5.41 -22.50 -6.70
C GLN A 69 4.15 -22.03 -5.96
N SER A 70 3.54 -20.91 -6.38
CA SER A 70 2.31 -20.38 -5.77
C SER A 70 1.13 -21.34 -5.91
N LYS A 71 0.95 -21.97 -7.08
CA LYS A 71 -0.08 -23.00 -7.28
C LYS A 71 0.10 -24.20 -6.36
N ASN A 72 1.32 -24.73 -6.28
CA ASN A 72 1.63 -25.87 -5.42
C ASN A 72 1.35 -25.52 -3.95
N LEU A 73 1.75 -24.33 -3.51
CA LEU A 73 1.47 -23.87 -2.15
C LEU A 73 -0.03 -23.75 -1.87
N ALA A 74 -0.81 -23.17 -2.80
CA ALA A 74 -2.25 -23.06 -2.65
C ALA A 74 -2.95 -24.43 -2.59
N LEU A 75 -2.53 -25.38 -3.43
CA LEU A 75 -3.06 -26.76 -3.42
C LEU A 75 -2.75 -27.47 -2.10
N GLN A 76 -1.50 -27.41 -1.65
CA GLN A 76 -1.08 -27.99 -0.37
C GLN A 76 -1.84 -27.37 0.81
N HIS A 77 -2.07 -26.06 0.78
CA HIS A 77 -2.84 -25.36 1.81
C HIS A 77 -4.30 -25.85 1.81
N LEU A 78 -4.92 -25.99 0.64
CA LEU A 78 -6.27 -26.50 0.50
C LEU A 78 -6.39 -27.95 0.97
N GLU A 79 -5.45 -28.81 0.60
CA GLU A 79 -5.42 -30.22 1.02
C GLU A 79 -5.24 -30.36 2.54
N LYS A 80 -4.39 -29.53 3.14
CA LYS A 80 -4.05 -29.62 4.56
C LYS A 80 -5.09 -28.98 5.48
N TYR A 81 -5.64 -27.83 5.09
CA TYR A 81 -6.51 -27.02 5.95
C TYR A 81 -7.95 -26.93 5.46
N GLY A 82 -8.25 -27.37 4.23
CA GLY A 82 -9.59 -27.20 3.64
C GLY A 82 -9.92 -25.75 3.27
N GLU A 83 -8.95 -24.85 3.33
CA GLU A 83 -9.11 -23.41 3.07
C GLU A 83 -8.51 -23.01 1.72
N LYS A 84 -9.13 -22.06 1.03
CA LYS A 84 -8.56 -21.47 -0.18
C LYS A 84 -7.62 -20.33 0.18
N LEU A 85 -6.36 -20.43 -0.26
CA LEU A 85 -5.40 -19.35 -0.15
C LEU A 85 -5.69 -18.25 -1.18
N VAL A 86 -5.80 -17.01 -0.71
CA VAL A 86 -6.05 -15.82 -1.54
C VAL A 86 -4.98 -14.78 -1.23
N TRP A 87 -4.35 -14.25 -2.27
CA TRP A 87 -3.39 -13.15 -2.17
C TRP A 87 -4.04 -11.85 -2.66
N VAL A 88 -3.87 -10.79 -1.90
CA VAL A 88 -4.35 -9.44 -2.24
C VAL A 88 -3.14 -8.51 -2.22
N LEU A 89 -2.92 -7.80 -3.32
CA LEU A 89 -1.89 -6.78 -3.41
C LEU A 89 -2.56 -5.42 -3.21
N VAL A 90 -2.07 -4.69 -2.22
CA VAL A 90 -2.49 -3.31 -1.94
C VAL A 90 -1.30 -2.43 -2.26
N ASP A 91 -1.43 -1.60 -3.30
CA ASP A 91 -0.41 -0.67 -3.74
C ASP A 91 -0.98 0.76 -3.75
N GLY A 92 -0.13 1.72 -3.41
CA GLY A 92 -0.54 3.09 -3.23
C GLY A 92 0.53 3.92 -2.53
N PHE A 93 0.67 5.15 -3.00
CA PHE A 93 1.67 6.09 -2.54
C PHE A 93 1.51 6.50 -1.06
N LEU A 94 0.28 6.53 -0.55
CA LEU A 94 -0.03 7.06 0.78
C LEU A 94 -0.26 5.95 1.83
N LEU A 95 -0.15 4.66 1.47
CA LEU A 95 -0.63 3.54 2.30
C LEU A 95 0.05 3.44 3.68
N TYR A 96 1.27 3.94 3.82
CA TYR A 96 1.97 3.96 5.10
C TYR A 96 1.68 5.20 5.92
N TRP A 97 0.73 6.04 5.52
CA TRP A 97 0.19 7.07 6.39
C TRP A 97 -0.59 6.40 7.52
N ASP A 98 0.15 5.98 8.52
CA ASP A 98 -0.37 5.44 9.75
C ASP A 98 -0.38 6.57 10.76
N GLU A 99 -1.25 7.57 10.51
CA GLU A 99 -1.45 8.61 11.49
C GLU A 99 -1.83 7.91 12.78
N VAL A 100 -1.05 8.18 13.81
CA VAL A 100 -1.39 7.85 15.17
C VAL A 100 -2.67 8.60 15.55
N ARG A 101 -3.84 8.14 15.09
CA ARG A 101 -5.18 8.46 15.62
C ARG A 101 -5.37 7.90 17.04
N ALA A 102 -4.29 7.72 17.79
CA ALA A 102 -4.35 7.60 19.23
C ALA A 102 -4.21 9.01 19.80
N LYS A 103 -5.35 9.57 20.26
CA LYS A 103 -5.61 10.92 20.81
C LYS A 103 -6.20 11.83 19.73
N VAL A 104 -7.51 12.10 19.71
CA VAL A 104 -8.32 12.67 20.80
C VAL A 104 -9.75 12.10 20.77
N TYR A 105 -10.12 11.29 21.76
CA TYR A 105 -11.50 11.32 22.27
C TYR A 105 -11.45 12.00 23.63
N SER A 106 -12.04 13.20 23.65
CA SER A 106 -12.29 14.01 24.83
C SER A 106 -12.75 13.14 26.01
N LEU A 107 -12.15 13.38 27.18
CA LEU A 107 -12.62 12.96 28.49
C LEU A 107 -14.04 13.50 28.74
N THR A 108 -15.06 12.86 28.17
CA THR A 108 -16.44 13.04 28.59
C THR A 108 -17.03 11.67 28.87
N ARG A 109 -16.78 11.23 30.10
CA ARG A 109 -17.34 10.05 30.75
C ARG A 109 -18.87 10.20 30.86
N LEU A 110 -19.64 9.90 29.82
CA LEU A 110 -21.10 9.79 29.91
C LEU A 110 -21.64 8.58 29.13
N ARG A 111 -21.74 7.47 29.85
CA ARG A 111 -22.72 6.36 29.76
C ARG A 111 -23.00 5.74 28.37
N GLY A 112 -22.31 4.63 28.11
CA GLY A 112 -22.70 3.58 27.17
C GLY A 112 -21.63 2.46 27.15
N PRO A 113 -21.96 1.19 26.83
CA PRO A 113 -20.93 0.18 26.64
C PRO A 113 -20.05 0.59 25.46
N MET A 114 -18.78 0.90 25.76
CA MET A 114 -17.75 1.15 24.75
C MET A 114 -17.59 -0.11 23.90
N HIS A 115 -18.07 -0.07 22.65
CA HIS A 115 -17.39 -0.84 21.61
C HIS A 115 -16.02 -0.20 21.43
N HIS A 116 -15.02 -0.73 22.15
CA HIS A 116 -13.62 -0.60 21.73
C HIS A 116 -13.49 -1.35 20.41
N ALA A 117 -13.97 -0.75 19.32
CA ALA A 117 -13.48 -1.11 18.01
C ALA A 117 -12.02 -0.64 18.01
N ILE A 118 -11.11 -1.56 18.32
CA ILE A 118 -9.74 -1.44 17.86
C ILE A 118 -9.89 -1.38 16.34
N MET A 119 -9.94 -0.18 15.78
CA MET A 119 -9.86 -0.01 14.35
C MET A 119 -8.47 -0.50 13.98
N GLU A 120 -8.40 -1.73 13.49
CA GLU A 120 -7.17 -2.27 12.94
C GLU A 120 -6.70 -1.28 11.88
N ARG A 121 -5.51 -0.74 12.08
CA ARG A 121 -4.97 0.24 11.15
C ARG A 121 -4.53 -0.47 9.89
N LEU A 122 -4.57 0.25 8.78
CA LEU A 122 -4.23 -0.29 7.47
C LEU A 122 -2.90 -1.07 7.51
N VAL A 123 -1.83 -0.42 7.98
CA VAL A 123 -0.50 -1.02 8.04
C VAL A 123 -0.47 -2.25 8.94
N SER A 124 -1.14 -2.23 10.09
CA SER A 124 -1.22 -3.41 10.98
C SER A 124 -1.95 -4.60 10.35
N SER A 125 -2.90 -4.35 9.45
CA SER A 125 -3.67 -5.42 8.78
C SER A 125 -2.91 -6.14 7.66
N LEU A 126 -1.79 -5.58 7.17
CA LEU A 126 -0.99 -6.16 6.08
C LEU A 126 -0.14 -7.34 6.58
N ASP A 127 -0.12 -8.46 5.86
CA ASP A 127 0.71 -9.62 6.21
C ASP A 127 2.16 -9.48 5.71
N VAL A 128 2.37 -8.70 4.65
CA VAL A 128 3.68 -8.40 4.06
C VAL A 128 3.73 -6.93 3.68
N ARG A 129 4.86 -6.27 3.94
CA ARG A 129 5.05 -4.82 3.77
C ARG A 129 6.32 -4.53 2.99
N PHE A 130 6.18 -3.87 1.84
CA PHE A 130 7.30 -3.37 1.05
C PHE A 130 7.21 -1.86 0.88
N PHE A 131 8.36 -1.21 0.80
CA PHE A 131 8.47 0.19 0.41
C PHE A 131 9.54 0.34 -0.66
N LEU A 132 9.16 0.90 -1.80
CA LEU A 132 10.07 1.21 -2.90
C LEU A 132 10.53 2.66 -2.76
N ARG A 133 11.82 2.86 -2.51
CA ARG A 133 12.43 4.18 -2.49
C ARG A 133 13.12 4.47 -3.83
N VAL A 134 13.01 5.73 -4.26
CA VAL A 134 13.63 6.31 -5.46
C VAL A 134 14.18 7.68 -5.12
N PRO A 135 15.26 8.13 -5.78
CA PRO A 135 15.71 9.51 -5.72
C PRO A 135 14.63 10.51 -6.13
N GLU A 136 14.60 11.70 -5.49
CA GLU A 136 13.59 12.74 -5.70
C GLU A 136 13.51 13.20 -7.16
N ASP A 137 14.66 13.46 -7.78
CA ASP A 137 14.78 13.93 -9.16
C ASP A 137 14.18 12.93 -10.15
N LEU A 138 14.44 11.63 -9.93
CA LEU A 138 13.85 10.56 -10.73
C LEU A 138 12.35 10.41 -10.48
N ALA A 139 11.90 10.52 -9.22
CA ALA A 139 10.50 10.48 -8.86
C ALA A 139 9.72 11.63 -9.53
N ARG A 140 10.32 12.83 -9.50
CA ARG A 140 9.81 14.04 -10.13
C ARG A 140 9.67 13.87 -11.64
N ALA A 141 10.75 13.46 -12.31
CA ALA A 141 10.74 13.25 -13.75
C ALA A 141 9.68 12.22 -14.18
N ARG A 142 9.51 11.14 -13.40
CA ARG A 142 8.46 10.14 -13.64
C ARG A 142 7.05 10.70 -13.42
N ARG A 143 6.84 11.54 -12.41
CA ARG A 143 5.53 12.17 -12.13
C ARG A 143 5.16 13.17 -13.23
N GLU A 144 6.08 14.03 -13.61
CA GLU A 144 5.87 15.06 -14.65
C GLU A 144 5.60 14.43 -16.03
N ALA A 145 6.10 13.22 -16.28
CA ALA A 145 5.83 12.46 -17.51
C ALA A 145 4.52 11.65 -17.48
N ARG A 146 3.86 11.49 -16.33
CA ARG A 146 2.65 10.67 -16.20
C ARG A 146 1.40 11.43 -16.66
N VAL A 147 0.50 10.68 -17.27
CA VAL A 147 -0.86 11.12 -17.60
C VAL A 147 -1.84 10.39 -16.68
N TYR A 148 -2.65 11.16 -15.96
CA TYR A 148 -3.59 10.64 -14.97
C TYR A 148 -5.02 10.78 -15.47
N HIS A 149 -5.65 9.68 -15.88
CA HIS A 149 -7.07 9.67 -16.27
C HIS A 149 -7.96 9.52 -15.06
N THR A 150 -8.93 10.43 -14.90
CA THR A 150 -9.87 10.40 -13.77
C THR A 150 -11.15 9.64 -14.11
N PRO A 151 -11.84 9.02 -13.12
CA PRO A 151 -13.14 8.40 -13.32
C PRO A 151 -14.20 9.35 -13.87
N GLU A 152 -14.07 10.65 -13.61
CA GLU A 152 -14.96 11.70 -14.10
C GLU A 152 -14.74 12.04 -15.58
N GLY A 153 -13.76 11.43 -16.24
CA GLY A 153 -13.55 11.55 -17.69
C GLY A 153 -12.65 12.71 -18.13
N TYR A 154 -11.92 13.34 -17.20
CA TYR A 154 -10.91 14.34 -17.52
C TYR A 154 -9.49 13.85 -17.20
N ILE A 155 -8.49 14.45 -17.84
CA ILE A 155 -7.08 14.22 -17.54
C ILE A 155 -6.67 15.16 -16.41
N TRP A 156 -6.13 14.61 -15.34
CA TRP A 156 -5.51 15.37 -14.27
C TRP A 156 -4.14 15.88 -14.72
N HIS A 157 -3.97 17.19 -14.63
CA HIS A 157 -2.69 17.87 -14.81
C HIS A 157 -2.29 18.49 -13.48
N ASP A 158 -1.11 18.13 -13.00
CA ASP A 158 -0.53 18.76 -11.82
C ASP A 158 -0.45 20.28 -12.03
N PRO A 159 -1.00 21.12 -11.13
CA PRO A 159 -0.91 22.58 -11.26
C PRO A 159 0.54 23.06 -11.14
N PRO A 160 0.84 24.33 -11.52
CA PRO A 160 2.18 24.88 -11.36
C PRO A 160 2.70 24.71 -9.93
N GLN A 161 3.92 24.18 -9.79
CA GLN A 161 4.62 23.93 -8.51
C GLN A 161 3.96 22.87 -7.62
N TYR A 162 3.07 22.02 -8.15
CA TYR A 162 2.43 20.95 -7.38
C TYR A 162 3.44 19.96 -6.79
N TRP A 163 4.53 19.66 -7.51
CA TRP A 163 5.57 18.77 -7.01
C TRP A 163 6.18 19.29 -5.71
N GLU A 164 6.70 20.52 -5.74
CA GLU A 164 7.43 21.12 -4.63
C GLU A 164 6.53 21.51 -3.47
N ARG A 165 5.27 21.84 -3.74
CA ARG A 165 4.33 22.35 -2.73
C ARG A 165 3.42 21.29 -2.12
N ALA A 166 3.12 20.22 -2.86
CA ALA A 166 2.09 19.26 -2.47
C ALA A 166 2.59 17.81 -2.57
N ALA A 167 2.95 17.32 -3.76
CA ALA A 167 3.26 15.89 -3.95
C ALA A 167 4.48 15.42 -3.12
N TRP A 168 5.60 16.14 -3.20
CA TRP A 168 6.81 15.77 -2.47
C TRP A 168 6.70 16.04 -0.95
N PRO A 169 6.18 17.19 -0.49
CA PRO A 169 5.88 17.35 0.94
C PRO A 169 4.93 16.27 1.50
N GLY A 170 3.89 15.91 0.75
CA GLY A 170 2.96 14.82 1.09
C GLY A 170 3.67 13.48 1.22
N TYR A 171 4.58 13.15 0.29
CA TYR A 171 5.46 11.98 0.40
C TYR A 171 6.26 11.96 1.71
N ILE A 172 6.97 13.05 2.01
CA ILE A 172 7.81 13.14 3.20
C ILE A 172 6.95 13.01 4.47
N GLN A 173 5.83 13.72 4.51
CA GLN A 173 4.90 13.66 5.64
C GLN A 173 4.35 12.26 5.84
N ALA A 174 3.93 11.58 4.77
CA ALA A 174 3.37 10.25 4.81
C ALA A 174 4.35 9.21 5.39
N HIS A 175 5.65 9.36 5.12
CA HIS A 175 6.63 8.29 5.35
C HIS A 175 7.70 8.61 6.40
N LYS A 176 7.88 9.86 6.86
CA LYS A 176 8.95 10.23 7.82
C LYS A 176 9.03 9.35 9.07
N HIS A 177 7.90 8.82 9.54
CA HIS A 177 7.89 7.95 10.72
C HIS A 177 8.58 6.60 10.47
N MET A 178 8.67 6.13 9.23
CA MET A 178 9.31 4.87 8.84
C MET A 178 10.85 4.94 8.89
N PHE A 179 11.42 6.14 8.96
CA PHE A 179 12.87 6.35 8.83
C PHE A 179 13.47 7.03 10.07
N GLU A 180 14.74 6.74 10.34
CA GLU A 180 15.52 7.38 11.40
C GLU A 180 15.59 8.90 11.17
N ASP A 181 15.45 9.67 12.25
CA ASP A 181 15.42 11.14 12.25
C ASP A 181 14.42 11.80 11.28
N GLY A 182 13.49 11.02 10.70
CA GLY A 182 12.58 11.50 9.67
C GLY A 182 13.20 11.62 8.28
N ASP A 183 14.41 11.09 8.05
CA ASP A 183 15.10 11.14 6.77
C ASP A 183 14.54 10.08 5.79
N VAL A 184 13.47 10.45 5.09
CA VAL A 184 12.81 9.59 4.10
C VAL A 184 13.71 9.27 2.91
N THR A 185 14.60 10.20 2.53
CA THR A 185 15.33 10.12 1.26
C THR A 185 16.59 9.26 1.36
N ASN A 186 17.29 9.29 2.50
CA ASN A 186 18.53 8.55 2.69
C ASN A 186 18.59 7.73 3.98
N GLY A 187 17.68 7.99 4.93
CA GLY A 187 17.69 7.37 6.25
C GLY A 187 17.48 5.85 6.19
N GLN A 188 17.93 5.18 7.26
CA GLN A 188 17.61 3.78 7.51
C GLN A 188 16.20 3.65 8.10
N LEU A 189 15.64 2.44 8.04
CA LEU A 189 14.33 2.17 8.65
C LEU A 189 14.41 2.33 10.18
N SER A 190 13.44 3.05 10.75
CA SER A 190 13.35 3.30 12.20
C SER A 190 12.87 2.09 13.02
N GLY A 191 12.40 1.04 12.35
CA GLY A 191 11.77 -0.13 12.98
C GLY A 191 10.34 0.09 13.48
N LYS A 192 9.76 1.29 13.32
CA LYS A 192 8.37 1.56 13.76
C LYS A 192 7.31 0.82 12.95
N VAL A 193 7.61 0.46 11.70
CA VAL A 193 6.78 -0.43 10.89
C VAL A 193 7.42 -1.81 10.90
N GLU A 194 6.77 -2.74 11.60
CA GLU A 194 7.29 -4.09 11.79
C GLU A 194 7.40 -4.86 10.47
N GLU A 195 8.54 -5.55 10.31
CA GLU A 195 8.88 -6.37 9.14
C GLU A 195 8.80 -5.65 7.79
N LEU A 196 8.89 -4.31 7.79
CA LEU A 196 8.94 -3.54 6.57
C LEU A 196 10.21 -3.86 5.77
N VAL A 197 10.02 -4.19 4.49
CA VAL A 197 11.13 -4.42 3.56
C VAL A 197 11.34 -3.18 2.69
N LEU A 198 12.43 -2.47 2.93
CA LEU A 198 12.89 -1.37 2.08
C LEU A 198 13.62 -1.91 0.84
N ILE A 199 13.29 -1.36 -0.32
CA ILE A 199 13.94 -1.64 -1.60
C ILE A 199 14.34 -0.30 -2.23
N GLU A 200 15.65 -0.08 -2.36
CA GLU A 200 16.21 1.00 -3.18
C GLU A 200 16.08 0.62 -4.65
N SER A 201 14.98 1.03 -5.26
CA SER A 201 14.56 0.48 -6.57
C SER A 201 15.46 0.86 -7.75
N THR A 202 16.37 1.82 -7.55
CA THR A 202 17.43 2.18 -8.51
C THR A 202 18.71 1.37 -8.33
N GLU A 203 18.87 0.66 -7.22
CA GLU A 203 20.06 -0.13 -6.89
C GLU A 203 19.84 -1.63 -7.11
N VAL A 204 18.58 -2.05 -7.25
CA VAL A 204 18.19 -3.45 -7.43
C VAL A 204 17.52 -3.63 -8.79
N VAL A 205 17.99 -4.60 -9.57
CA VAL A 205 17.34 -4.94 -10.85
C VAL A 205 15.94 -5.51 -10.64
N MET A 206 15.02 -5.24 -11.56
CA MET A 206 13.60 -5.62 -11.44
C MET A 206 13.39 -7.10 -11.14
N THR A 207 14.15 -7.99 -11.79
CA THR A 207 14.08 -9.43 -11.54
C THR A 207 14.33 -9.80 -10.08
N ASP A 208 15.30 -9.17 -9.43
CA ASP A 208 15.64 -9.47 -8.04
C ASP A 208 14.67 -8.83 -7.06
N MET A 209 14.09 -7.67 -7.40
CA MET A 209 12.95 -7.11 -6.66
C MET A 209 11.76 -8.08 -6.67
N VAL A 210 11.39 -8.60 -7.85
CA VAL A 210 10.30 -9.57 -8.00
C VAL A 210 10.58 -10.83 -7.19
N LYS A 211 11.79 -11.41 -7.28
CA LYS A 211 12.16 -12.58 -6.47
C LYS A 211 12.02 -12.29 -4.97
N ARG A 212 12.59 -11.19 -4.48
CA ARG A 212 12.54 -10.81 -3.06
C ARG A 212 11.11 -10.67 -2.55
N VAL A 213 10.24 -10.06 -3.36
CA VAL A 213 8.81 -9.93 -3.04
C VAL A 213 8.14 -11.29 -2.98
N MET A 214 8.30 -12.11 -4.02
CA MET A 214 7.64 -13.41 -4.13
C MET A 214 8.11 -14.40 -3.06
N GLU A 215 9.40 -14.46 -2.75
CA GLU A 215 9.95 -15.29 -1.68
C GLU A 215 9.31 -14.97 -0.33
N LYS A 216 9.28 -13.68 0.04
CA LYS A 216 8.66 -13.26 1.31
C LYS A 216 7.17 -13.58 1.33
N VAL A 217 6.44 -13.34 0.23
CA VAL A 217 5.01 -13.67 0.13
C VAL A 217 4.77 -15.16 0.32
N LEU A 218 5.52 -16.04 -0.37
CA LEU A 218 5.35 -17.50 -0.24
C LEU A 218 5.75 -18.00 1.15
N ASN A 219 6.83 -17.48 1.73
CA ASN A 219 7.28 -17.84 3.08
C ASN A 219 6.22 -17.51 4.14
N VAL A 220 5.64 -16.31 4.07
CA VAL A 220 4.56 -15.91 4.99
C VAL A 220 3.32 -16.77 4.76
N SER A 221 2.97 -17.02 3.50
CA SER A 221 1.81 -17.83 3.10
C SER A 221 1.90 -19.28 3.59
N ALA A 222 3.10 -19.88 3.56
CA ALA A 222 3.33 -21.22 4.07
C ALA A 222 3.11 -21.33 5.60
N GLY A 223 3.29 -20.23 6.34
CA GLY A 223 3.09 -20.17 7.79
C GLY A 223 1.66 -19.91 8.27
N VAL A 224 0.76 -19.42 7.40
CA VAL A 224 -0.59 -18.93 7.79
C VAL A 224 -1.41 -20.00 8.53
N GLY A 225 -1.42 -21.23 8.04
CA GLY A 225 -2.18 -22.32 8.68
C GLY A 225 -1.55 -22.84 9.99
N SER A 226 -0.25 -22.63 10.22
CA SER A 226 0.41 -23.04 11.48
C SER A 226 0.10 -22.09 12.64
N LYS A 227 -0.08 -20.78 12.36
CA LYS A 227 -0.39 -19.77 13.38
C LYS A 227 -1.81 -19.90 13.93
N ARG A 228 -2.77 -20.43 13.15
CA ARG A 228 -4.16 -20.65 13.60
C ARG A 228 -4.35 -21.91 14.44
N CYS A 229 -3.58 -22.98 14.23
CA CYS A 229 -3.68 -24.20 15.05
C CYS A 229 -3.08 -24.06 16.47
N MET A 230 -2.36 -22.98 16.76
CA MET A 230 -1.73 -22.71 18.05
C MET A 230 -2.55 -21.77 18.95
N ASN A 231 -3.68 -21.23 18.45
CA ASN A 231 -4.58 -20.33 19.18
C ASN A 231 -5.91 -21.01 19.48
#